data_AF-A0A846RTX2-F1
#
_entry.id   AF-A0A846RTX2-F1
#
_cell.length_a   1.000
_cell.length_b   1.000
_cell.length_c   1.000
_cell.angle_alpha   90.00
_cell.angle_beta   90.00
_cell.angle_gamma   90.00
#
_symmetry.space_group_name_H-M   'P 1'
#
loop_
_entity.id
_entity.type
_entity.pdbx_description
1 polymer ?
#
loop_
_entity_poly.entity_id
_entity_poly.type
_entity_poly.pdbx_seq_one_letter_code
_entity_poly.pdbx_strand_id
1 'polypeptide(L)' 'MITSFEPGEDWFWNEQTQQFFRGPELAAPHSYPESQPAPGPAGRVPTDWKDHLHR' A
#
# COMPACT_ATOMS: atom_id res chain seq x y z
N MET A 1 11.77 -0.27 11.83
CA MET A 1 10.80 -1.26 11.35
C MET A 1 9.59 -0.49 10.86
N ILE A 2 9.02 -0.91 9.73
CA ILE A 2 7.86 -0.27 9.08
C ILE A 2 6.90 -1.39 8.65
N THR A 3 5.61 -1.11 8.54
CA THR A 3 4.60 -2.02 7.99
C THR A 3 3.63 -1.20 7.14
N SER A 4 2.78 -1.91 6.39
CA SER A 4 1.74 -1.31 5.56
C SER A 4 0.49 -0.94 6.37
N PHE A 5 -0.35 -0.09 5.79
CA PHE A 5 -1.71 0.19 6.27
C PHE A 5 -2.76 -0.15 5.21
N GLU A 6 -2.45 -1.13 4.35
CA GLU A 6 -3.31 -1.65 3.30
C GLU A 6 -4.07 -2.88 3.80
N PRO A 7 -5.31 -3.12 3.36
CA PRO A 7 -6.07 -4.31 3.71
C PRO A 7 -5.35 -5.62 3.33
N GLY A 8 -5.31 -6.57 4.26
CA GLY A 8 -4.78 -7.91 4.03
C GLY A 8 -3.27 -8.08 4.15
N GLU A 9 -2.52 -7.02 4.46
CA GLU A 9 -1.07 -7.09 4.66
C GLU A 9 -0.70 -7.26 6.15
N ASP A 10 0.21 -8.19 6.45
CA ASP A 10 0.65 -8.53 7.81
C ASP A 10 2.19 -8.57 7.96
N TRP A 11 2.91 -8.04 6.97
CA TRP A 11 4.37 -8.06 6.92
C TRP A 11 4.98 -6.83 7.57
N PHE A 12 6.19 -6.98 8.08
CA PHE A 12 7.03 -5.88 8.55
C PHE A 12 8.34 -5.85 7.77
N TRP A 13 8.83 -4.65 7.50
CA TRP A 13 10.12 -4.40 6.90
C TRP A 13 11.12 -3.92 7.95
N ASN A 14 12.27 -4.59 8.00
CA ASN A 14 13.40 -4.15 8.80
C ASN A 14 14.42 -3.41 7.93
N GLU A 15 14.45 -2.08 8.05
CA GLU A 15 15.38 -1.21 7.33
C GLU A 15 16.87 -1.55 7.55
N GLN A 16 17.22 -2.10 8.71
CA GLN A 16 18.62 -2.39 9.04
C GLN A 16 19.12 -3.66 8.35
N THR A 17 18.26 -4.68 8.24
CA THR A 17 18.62 -5.97 7.65
C THR A 17 18.14 -6.12 6.21
N GLN A 18 17.31 -5.18 5.74
CA GLN A 18 16.63 -5.23 4.46
C GLN A 18 15.86 -6.53 4.23
N GLN A 19 15.08 -6.95 5.24
CA GLN A 19 14.33 -8.20 5.21
C GLN A 19 12.89 -8.01 5.69
N PHE A 20 12.00 -8.85 5.14
CA PHE A 20 10.63 -9.01 5.60
C PHE A 20 10.55 -10.00 6.76
N PHE A 21 9.64 -9.72 7.70
CA PHE A 21 9.34 -10.64 8.80
C PHE A 21 7.89 -10.46 9.28
N ARG A 22 7.38 -11.44 10.02
CA ARG A 22 6.12 -11.31 10.76
C ARG A 22 6.41 -10.60 12.08
N GLY A 23 5.80 -9.43 12.29
CA GLY A 23 5.99 -8.64 13.49
C GLY A 23 4.94 -8.92 14.57
N PRO A 24 4.99 -8.17 15.69
CA PRO A 24 3.98 -8.26 16.73
C PRO A 24 2.63 -7.70 16.24
N GLU A 25 1.54 -8.11 16.88
CA GLU A 25 0.23 -7.51 16.67
C GLU A 25 0.22 -6.05 17.15
N LEU A 26 -0.22 -5.14 16.27
CA LEU A 26 -0.37 -3.71 16.59
C LEU A 26 -1.79 -3.44 17.10
N ALA A 27 -1.96 -2.32 17.81
CA ALA A 27 -3.30 -1.83 18.11
C ALA A 27 -4.04 -1.46 16.81
N ALA A 28 -5.34 -1.75 16.75
CA ALA A 28 -6.20 -1.38 15.63
C ALA A 28 -6.33 0.16 15.48
N PRO A 29 -6.66 0.67 14.28
CA PRO A 29 -6.91 -0.07 13.03
C PRO A 29 -5.61 -0.53 12.34
N HIS A 30 -5.71 -1.60 11.54
CA HIS A 30 -4.58 -2.16 10.77
C HIS A 30 -4.61 -1.79 9.28
N SER A 31 -5.76 -1.35 8.78
CA SER A 31 -5.91 -0.87 7.41
C SER A 31 -6.98 0.21 7.31
N TYR A 32 -7.03 0.89 6.16
CA TYR A 32 -8.21 1.67 5.78
C TYR A 32 -9.38 0.74 5.37
N PRO A 33 -10.63 1.25 5.25
CA PRO A 33 -11.78 0.46 4.84
C PRO A 33 -11.64 -0.07 3.40
N GLU A 34 -11.94 -1.34 3.15
CA GLU A 34 -11.86 -1.93 1.79
C GLU A 34 -12.71 -1.21 0.75
N SER A 35 -13.79 -0.55 1.17
CA SER A 35 -14.67 0.23 0.31
C SER A 35 -14.10 1.61 -0.09
N GLN A 36 -12.94 2.00 0.45
CA GLN A 36 -12.31 3.27 0.14
C GLN A 36 -11.76 3.23 -1.30
N PRO A 37 -12.21 4.12 -2.21
CA PRO A 37 -11.68 4.16 -3.55
C PRO A 37 -10.23 4.66 -3.54
N ALA A 38 -9.47 4.34 -4.60
CA ALA A 38 -8.15 4.91 -4.80
C ALA A 38 -8.22 6.46 -4.74
N PRO A 39 -7.34 7.11 -3.98
CA PRO A 39 -7.37 8.56 -3.84
C PRO A 39 -7.05 9.22 -5.19
N GLY A 40 -7.98 10.00 -5.70
CA GLY A 40 -7.79 10.77 -6.92
C GLY A 40 -9.09 11.36 -7.45
N PRO A 41 -9.05 12.51 -8.15
CA PRO A 41 -10.22 13.01 -8.86
C PRO A 41 -10.62 12.00 -9.95
N ALA A 42 -11.93 11.79 -10.11
CA ALA A 42 -12.44 10.97 -11.20
C ALA A 42 -11.90 11.50 -12.55
N GLY A 43 -11.42 10.58 -13.41
CA GLY A 43 -10.92 10.93 -14.74
C GLY A 43 -9.52 11.56 -14.79
N ARG A 44 -8.77 11.62 -13.68
CA ARG A 44 -7.38 12.11 -13.70
C ARG A 44 -6.37 11.18 -14.35
N VAL A 45 -6.71 9.90 -14.48
CA VAL A 45 -5.89 8.93 -15.21
C VAL A 45 -6.42 8.93 -16.66
N PRO A 46 -5.64 9.42 -17.64
CA PRO A 46 -6.02 9.37 -19.04
C PRO A 46 -6.33 7.93 -19.47
N THR A 47 -7.28 7.72 -20.39
CA THR A 47 -7.62 6.38 -20.87
C THR A 47 -6.45 5.65 -21.53
N ASP A 48 -5.50 6.41 -22.09
CA ASP A 48 -4.29 5.96 -22.76
C ASP A 48 -3.06 5.94 -21.83
N TRP A 49 -3.21 6.08 -20.50
CA TRP A 49 -2.08 6.20 -19.55
C TRP A 49 -1.00 5.12 -19.72
N LYS A 50 -1.39 3.90 -20.12
CA LYS A 50 -0.46 2.78 -20.36
C LYS A 50 0.52 3.08 -21.49
N ASP A 51 0.09 3.82 -22.50
CA ASP A 51 0.92 4.18 -23.67
C ASP A 51 2.01 5.20 -23.31
N HIS A 52 1.89 5.85 -22.15
CA HIS A 52 2.88 6.82 -21.65
C HIS A 52 3.96 6.19 -20.76
N LEU A 53 3.87 4.90 -20.38
CA LEU A 53 4.77 4.27 -19.39
C LEU A 53 6.22 4.04 -19.88
N HIS A 54 6.48 4.13 -21.18
CA HIS A 54 7.77 3.76 -21.79
C HIS A 54 8.37 4.86 -22.68
N ARG A 55 7.96 6.11 -22.49
CA ARG A 55 8.60 7.26 -23.14
C ARG A 55 9.87 7.70 -22.42
#